data_AF-A0A3S3NPP8-F1
#
_entry.id   AF-A0A3S3NPP8-F1
#
_cell.length_a   1.000
_cell.length_b   1.000
_cell.length_c   1.000
_cell.angle_alpha   90.00
_cell.angle_beta   90.00
_cell.angle_gamma   90.00
#
_symmetry.space_group_name_H-M   'P 1'
#
loop_
_entity.id
_entity.type
_entity.pdbx_description
1 polymer ?
#
loop_
_entity_poly.entity_id
_entity_poly.type
_entity_poly.pdbx_seq_one_letter_code
_entity_poly.pdbx_strand_id
1 'polypeptide(L)'
;MGRQWILLCDLSECAVRNFDIPLLIWGLVNYLDNYPSGLKRVLVYNLPWVGKPFFKTFCKLLPKPLKELLVVVDKTEIFNYIPKQSLPAYLGGCADQDPRHIDETCFEDLRQYLHKLPDSVFNKELKKCEKVISEVWG
;
A
#
# COMPACT_ATOMS: atom_id res chain seq x y z
N MET A 1 1.52 -6.69 24.45
CA MET A 1 0.76 -6.07 23.34
C MET A 1 1.72 -5.87 22.18
N GLY A 2 1.39 -6.35 20.98
CA GLY A 2 2.23 -6.17 19.78
C GLY A 2 2.23 -4.72 19.28
N ARG A 3 3.28 -4.32 18.55
CA ARG A 3 3.33 -2.99 17.92
C ARG A 3 2.22 -2.87 16.88
N GLN A 4 1.46 -1.78 16.95
CA GLN A 4 0.45 -1.42 15.97
C GLN A 4 1.01 -0.38 14.99
N TRP A 5 0.51 -0.38 13.77
CA TRP A 5 0.96 0.53 12.73
C TRP A 5 -0.19 0.89 11.77
N ILE A 6 0.02 1.97 11.03
CA ILE A 6 -0.91 2.50 10.04
C ILE A 6 -0.17 2.51 8.71
N LEU A 7 -0.81 2.03 7.65
CA LEU A 7 -0.32 2.19 6.29
C LEU A 7 -0.84 3.50 5.72
N LEU A 8 0.03 4.37 5.24
CA LEU A 8 -0.33 5.61 4.56
C LEU A 8 0.01 5.49 3.08
N CYS A 9 -1.02 5.47 2.23
CA CYS A 9 -0.89 5.47 0.78
C CYS A 9 -1.12 6.90 0.27
N ASP A 10 -0.09 7.58 -0.20
CA ASP A 10 -0.19 8.90 -0.85
C ASP A 10 -0.56 8.73 -2.34
N LEU A 11 -1.74 9.22 -2.73
CA LEU A 11 -2.23 9.17 -4.11
C LEU A 11 -2.26 10.55 -4.78
N SER A 12 -1.59 11.56 -4.21
CA SER A 12 -1.63 12.96 -4.69
C SER A 12 -1.27 13.13 -6.16
N GLU A 13 -0.39 12.29 -6.70
CA GLU A 13 0.08 12.32 -8.10
C GLU A 13 -0.40 11.13 -8.93
N CYS A 14 -1.37 10.38 -8.43
CA CYS A 14 -1.88 9.19 -9.09
C CYS A 14 -2.75 9.55 -10.31
N ALA A 15 -2.48 8.92 -11.46
CA ALA A 15 -3.31 9.01 -12.66
C ALA A 15 -4.02 7.68 -12.94
N VAL A 16 -5.00 7.68 -13.84
CA VAL A 16 -5.78 6.47 -14.19
C VAL A 16 -4.87 5.30 -14.58
N ARG A 17 -3.79 5.56 -15.33
CA ARG A 17 -2.80 4.56 -15.75
C ARG A 17 -2.07 3.87 -14.59
N ASN A 18 -2.11 4.44 -13.39
CA ASN A 18 -1.46 3.90 -12.20
C ASN A 18 -2.38 2.94 -11.42
N PHE A 19 -3.67 2.84 -11.76
CA PHE A 19 -4.60 1.97 -11.06
C PHE A 19 -4.56 0.55 -11.61
N ASP A 20 -3.82 -0.32 -10.93
CA ASP A 20 -3.87 -1.77 -11.09
C ASP A 20 -4.69 -2.38 -9.93
N ILE A 21 -6.02 -2.42 -10.11
CA ILE A 21 -6.94 -3.01 -9.13
C ILE A 21 -6.58 -4.47 -8.80
N PRO A 22 -6.28 -5.37 -9.76
CA PRO A 22 -5.83 -6.73 -9.44
C PRO A 22 -4.63 -6.75 -8.49
N LEU A 23 -3.58 -5.98 -8.80
CA LEU A 23 -2.36 -5.95 -7.99
C LEU A 23 -2.63 -5.44 -6.58
N LEU A 24 -3.47 -4.41 -6.44
CA LEU A 24 -3.86 -3.86 -5.14
C LEU A 24 -4.62 -4.88 -4.27
N ILE A 25 -5.55 -5.63 -4.86
CA ILE A 25 -6.31 -6.66 -4.14
C ILE A 25 -5.37 -7.79 -3.71
N TRP A 26 -4.53 -8.27 -4.65
CA TRP A 26 -3.57 -9.32 -4.37
C TRP A 26 -2.60 -8.93 -3.24
N GLY A 27 -2.03 -7.72 -3.31
CA GLY A 27 -1.09 -7.25 -2.29
C GLY A 27 -1.72 -7.16 -0.91
N LEU A 28 -2.96 -6.66 -0.84
CA LEU A 28 -3.68 -6.51 0.43
C LEU A 28 -4.10 -7.87 1.03
N VAL A 29 -4.56 -8.81 0.20
CA VAL A 29 -4.91 -10.17 0.65
C VAL A 29 -3.67 -10.92 1.14
N ASN A 30 -2.59 -10.94 0.35
CA ASN A 30 -1.33 -11.59 0.76
C ASN A 30 -0.76 -10.97 2.03
N TYR A 31 -0.85 -9.65 2.16
CA TYR A 31 -0.42 -8.96 3.36
C TYR A 31 -1.17 -9.49 4.60
N LEU A 32 -2.50 -9.57 4.54
CA LEU A 32 -3.29 -10.04 5.66
C LEU A 32 -3.05 -11.51 6.00
N ASP A 33 -2.93 -12.37 4.99
CA ASP A 33 -2.77 -13.81 5.22
C ASP A 33 -1.45 -14.12 5.94
N ASN A 34 -0.41 -13.31 5.70
CA ASN A 34 0.93 -13.52 6.24
C ASN A 34 1.28 -12.60 7.43
N TYR A 35 0.65 -11.42 7.49
CA TYR A 35 0.94 -10.37 8.49
C TYR A 35 -0.34 -9.75 9.08
N PRO A 36 -1.27 -10.56 9.62
CA PRO A 36 -2.56 -10.05 10.11
C PRO A 36 -2.43 -9.17 11.36
N SER A 37 -1.30 -9.28 12.08
CA SER A 37 -1.13 -8.71 13.41
C SER A 37 -0.51 -7.31 13.36
N GLY A 38 -1.25 -6.29 13.80
CA GLY A 38 -0.74 -4.94 14.04
C GLY A 38 -1.23 -3.87 13.07
N LEU A 39 -1.79 -4.24 11.90
CA LEU A 39 -2.40 -3.27 10.99
C LEU A 39 -3.67 -2.69 11.60
N LYS A 40 -3.65 -1.39 11.92
CA LYS A 40 -4.81 -0.72 12.50
C LYS A 40 -5.70 -0.07 11.45
N ARG A 41 -5.09 0.55 10.44
CA ARG A 41 -5.75 1.32 9.36
C ARG A 41 -4.87 1.38 8.11
N VAL A 42 -5.53 1.50 6.96
CA VAL A 42 -4.93 1.90 5.69
C VAL A 42 -5.53 3.25 5.30
N LEU A 43 -4.72 4.30 5.34
CA LEU A 43 -5.10 5.66 4.97
C LEU A 43 -4.85 5.87 3.48
N VAL A 44 -5.90 6.14 2.73
CA VAL A 44 -5.85 6.50 1.30
C VAL A 44 -5.86 8.01 1.21
N TYR A 45 -4.67 8.60 1.11
CA TYR A 45 -4.46 10.03 1.18
C TYR A 45 -4.62 10.70 -0.17
N ASN A 46 -5.41 11.78 -0.19
CA ASN A 46 -5.56 12.70 -1.31
C ASN A 46 -5.92 12.00 -2.63
N LEU A 47 -6.88 11.06 -2.58
CA LEU A 47 -7.38 10.34 -3.74
C LEU A 47 -7.96 11.33 -4.78
N PRO A 48 -7.38 11.41 -6.00
CA PRO A 48 -7.87 12.33 -7.02
C PRO A 48 -9.27 11.93 -7.47
N TRP A 49 -10.06 12.92 -7.93
CA TRP A 49 -11.45 12.71 -8.34
C TRP A 49 -11.59 11.61 -9.40
N VAL A 50 -10.62 11.51 -10.31
CA VAL A 50 -10.58 10.50 -11.37
C VAL A 50 -10.32 9.09 -10.84
N GLY A 51 -9.69 8.96 -9.67
CA GLY A 51 -9.42 7.68 -9.00
C GLY A 51 -10.61 7.17 -8.17
N LYS A 52 -11.59 8.04 -7.84
CA LYS A 52 -12.75 7.66 -7.01
C LYS A 52 -13.56 6.48 -7.58
N PRO A 53 -13.87 6.41 -8.89
CA PRO A 53 -14.60 5.27 -9.44
C PRO A 53 -13.83 3.95 -9.29
N PHE A 54 -12.53 3.95 -9.58
CA PHE A 54 -11.66 2.79 -9.47
C PHE A 54 -11.54 2.33 -8.01
N PHE A 55 -11.31 3.26 -7.09
CA PHE A 55 -11.26 2.96 -5.67
C PHE A 55 -12.58 2.40 -5.14
N LYS A 56 -13.73 2.92 -5.61
CA LYS A 56 -15.04 2.38 -5.25
C LYS A 56 -15.22 0.94 -5.76
N THR A 57 -14.77 0.64 -6.99
CA THR A 57 -14.78 -0.72 -7.54
C THR A 57 -13.89 -1.65 -6.74
N PHE A 58 -12.64 -1.24 -6.46
CA PHE A 58 -11.71 -1.95 -5.59
C PHE A 58 -12.36 -2.27 -4.23
N CYS A 59 -12.89 -1.26 -3.55
CA CYS A 59 -13.55 -1.44 -2.26
C CYS A 59 -14.70 -2.44 -2.34
N LYS A 60 -15.51 -2.48 -3.40
CA LYS A 60 -16.60 -3.47 -3.52
C LYS A 60 -16.10 -4.92 -3.48
N LEU A 61 -14.96 -5.17 -4.13
CA LEU A 61 -14.32 -6.49 -4.25
C LEU A 61 -13.67 -6.96 -2.95
N LEU A 62 -13.41 -6.06 -2.00
CA LEU A 62 -12.78 -6.43 -0.75
C LEU A 62 -13.73 -7.16 0.22
N PRO A 63 -13.22 -8.14 0.99
CA PRO A 63 -13.89 -8.67 2.17
C PRO A 63 -14.27 -7.59 3.19
N LYS A 64 -15.32 -7.82 3.97
CA LYS A 64 -15.82 -6.85 4.97
C LYS A 64 -14.75 -6.38 5.98
N PRO A 65 -13.92 -7.27 6.57
CA PRO A 65 -12.87 -6.83 7.51
C PRO A 65 -11.87 -5.86 6.88
N LEU A 66 -11.59 -6.02 5.58
CA LEU A 66 -10.67 -5.16 4.83
C LEU A 66 -11.26 -3.79 4.54
N LYS A 67 -12.56 -3.73 4.23
CA LYS A 67 -13.28 -2.47 4.05
C LYS A 67 -13.22 -1.61 5.31
N GLU A 68 -13.27 -2.22 6.49
CA GLU A 68 -13.25 -1.52 7.79
C GLU A 68 -11.87 -0.94 8.15
N LEU A 69 -10.79 -1.43 7.53
CA LEU A 69 -9.44 -0.88 7.72
C LEU A 69 -9.18 0.35 6.84
N LEU A 70 -9.88 0.49 5.73
CA LEU A 70 -9.66 1.54 4.74
C LEU A 70 -10.34 2.85 5.15
N VAL A 71 -9.57 3.93 5.13
CA VAL A 71 -10.08 5.29 5.36
C VAL A 71 -9.53 6.21 4.30
N VAL A 72 -10.40 6.88 3.55
CA VAL A 72 -10.00 7.95 2.64
C VAL A 72 -9.86 9.23 3.46
N VAL A 73 -8.73 9.90 3.32
CA VAL A 73 -8.43 11.15 4.03
C VAL A 73 -7.85 12.18 3.08
N ASP A 74 -8.12 13.46 3.34
CA ASP A 74 -7.46 14.57 2.66
C ASP A 74 -6.34 15.21 3.51
N LYS A 75 -5.81 16.34 3.02
CA LYS A 75 -4.75 17.12 3.67
C LYS A 75 -5.11 17.63 5.06
N THR A 76 -6.40 17.79 5.36
CA THR A 76 -6.90 18.26 6.65
C THR A 76 -7.26 17.10 7.57
N GLU A 77 -7.84 16.03 7.02
CA GLU A 77 -8.31 14.88 7.79
C GLU A 77 -7.19 13.95 8.25
N ILE A 78 -6.03 13.96 7.59
CA ILE A 78 -4.87 13.12 7.95
C ILE A 78 -4.42 13.33 9.41
N PHE A 79 -4.58 14.54 9.95
CA PHE A 79 -4.19 14.88 11.31
C PHE A 79 -5.09 14.25 12.39
N ASN A 80 -6.25 13.71 12.00
CA ASN A 80 -7.08 12.89 12.89
C ASN A 80 -6.43 11.52 13.19
N TYR A 81 -5.44 11.11 12.40
CA TYR A 81 -4.80 9.80 12.48
C TYR A 81 -3.30 9.87 12.78
N ILE A 82 -2.61 10.90 12.25
CA ILE A 82 -1.16 11.05 12.39
C ILE A 82 -0.87 12.47 12.93
N PRO A 83 -0.24 12.60 14.11
CA PRO A 83 0.17 13.90 14.63
C PRO A 83 1.09 14.64 13.65
N LYS A 84 0.99 15.96 13.60
CA LYS A 84 1.77 16.79 12.67
C LYS A 84 3.29 16.58 12.81
N GLN A 85 3.76 16.36 14.03
CA GLN A 85 5.17 16.10 14.36
C GLN A 85 5.68 14.74 13.85
N SER A 86 4.77 13.81 13.57
CA SER A 86 5.09 12.47 13.06
C SER A 86 4.86 12.35 11.55
N LEU A 87 4.35 13.40 10.91
CA LEU A 87 4.07 13.42 9.48
C LEU A 87 5.22 14.15 8.74
N PRO A 88 5.68 13.64 7.58
CA PRO A 88 6.69 14.32 6.78
C PRO A 88 6.25 15.70 6.27
N ALA A 89 7.22 16.59 6.06
CA ALA A 89 6.96 17.94 5.59
C ALA A 89 6.21 18.00 4.24
N TYR A 90 6.49 17.09 3.31
CA TYR A 90 5.83 17.05 2.00
C TYR A 90 4.33 16.70 2.07
N LEU A 91 3.88 16.14 3.20
CA LEU A 91 2.47 15.86 3.49
C LEU A 91 1.83 16.92 4.41
N GLY A 92 2.56 18.01 4.71
CA GLY A 92 2.10 19.10 5.58
C GLY A 92 2.46 18.94 7.06
N GLY A 93 3.32 17.97 7.39
CA GLY A 93 3.81 17.76 8.76
C GLY A 93 5.09 18.52 9.08
N CYS A 94 5.75 18.13 10.18
CA CYS A 94 7.02 18.70 10.63
C CYS A 94 7.96 17.64 11.23
N ALA A 95 7.85 16.39 10.78
CA ALA A 95 8.83 15.36 11.14
C ALA A 95 10.21 15.69 10.55
N ASP A 96 11.26 15.48 11.34
CA ASP A 96 12.65 15.77 10.97
C ASP A 96 13.18 14.81 9.89
N GLN A 97 12.61 13.61 9.80
CA GLN A 97 13.02 12.59 8.84
C GLN A 97 12.09 12.58 7.62
N ASP A 98 12.67 12.74 6.43
CA ASP A 98 11.95 12.51 5.17
C ASP A 98 12.00 11.00 4.84
N PRO A 99 10.87 10.27 4.87
CA PRO A 99 10.84 8.84 4.55
C PRO A 99 11.16 8.54 3.08
N ARG A 100 11.20 9.55 2.21
CA ARG A 100 11.64 9.40 0.81
C ARG A 100 13.16 9.47 0.69
N HIS A 101 13.87 9.90 1.73
CA HIS A 101 15.31 9.79 1.77
C HIS A 101 15.67 8.33 1.97
N ILE A 102 16.13 7.69 0.90
CA ILE A 102 16.61 6.32 0.94
C ILE A 102 18.12 6.38 0.80
N ASP A 103 18.82 5.92 1.84
CA ASP A 103 20.25 5.70 1.77
C ASP A 103 20.55 4.66 0.68
N GLU A 104 21.52 4.93 -0.20
CA GLU A 104 21.90 4.02 -1.28
C GLU A 104 22.26 2.63 -0.74
N THR A 105 22.80 2.55 0.48
CA THR A 105 23.13 1.28 1.13
C THR A 105 21.92 0.46 1.55
N CYS A 106 20.73 1.09 1.66
CA CYS A 106 19.51 0.43 2.15
C CYS A 106 18.91 -0.57 1.15
N PHE A 107 19.28 -0.45 -0.13
CA PHE A 107 18.84 -1.36 -1.19
C PHE A 107 19.84 -2.46 -1.49
N GLU A 108 21.07 -2.37 -1.01
CA GLU A 108 22.14 -3.33 -1.31
C GLU A 108 21.70 -4.75 -0.88
N ASP A 109 21.12 -4.87 0.31
CA ASP A 109 20.64 -6.15 0.86
C ASP A 109 19.41 -6.68 0.14
N LEU A 110 18.44 -5.82 -0.20
CA LEU A 110 17.22 -6.24 -0.92
C LEU A 110 17.56 -6.64 -2.36
N ARG A 111 18.44 -5.89 -3.03
CA ARG A 111 18.90 -6.17 -4.38
C ARG A 111 19.72 -7.45 -4.41
N GLN A 112 20.61 -7.66 -3.44
CA GLN A 112 21.32 -8.93 -3.28
C GLN A 112 20.37 -10.09 -2.98
N TYR A 113 19.36 -9.89 -2.13
CA TYR A 113 18.36 -10.91 -1.84
C TYR A 113 17.58 -11.31 -3.10
N LEU A 114 17.09 -10.34 -3.87
CA LEU A 114 16.37 -10.59 -5.13
C LEU A 114 17.27 -11.28 -6.16
N HIS A 115 18.55 -10.89 -6.29
CA HIS A 115 19.51 -11.57 -7.18
C HIS A 115 19.91 -12.98 -6.71
N LYS A 116 19.76 -13.28 -5.41
CA LYS A 116 20.04 -14.61 -4.85
C LYS A 116 18.83 -15.55 -4.92
N LEU A 117 17.63 -15.04 -5.26
CA LEU A 117 16.47 -15.90 -5.45
C LEU A 117 16.68 -16.76 -6.69
N PRO A 118 16.54 -18.09 -6.60
CA PRO A 118 16.55 -18.95 -7.78
C PRO A 118 15.44 -18.53 -8.73
N ASP A 119 15.72 -18.47 -10.03
CA ASP A 119 14.74 -18.12 -11.06
C ASP A 119 13.46 -18.95 -10.95
N SER A 120 13.56 -20.20 -10.49
CA SER A 120 12.40 -21.07 -10.26
C SER A 120 11.46 -20.54 -9.18
N VAL A 121 11.98 -19.93 -8.12
CA VAL A 121 11.19 -19.33 -7.03
C VAL A 121 10.55 -18.04 -7.50
N PHE A 122 11.33 -17.16 -8.12
CA PHE A 122 10.82 -15.90 -8.65
C PHE A 122 9.71 -16.13 -9.69
N ASN A 123 9.96 -17.00 -10.67
CA ASN A 123 8.98 -17.32 -11.71
C ASN A 123 7.75 -18.06 -11.18
N LYS A 124 7.89 -18.85 -10.10
CA LYS A 124 6.75 -19.50 -9.45
C LYS A 124 5.83 -18.48 -8.78
N GLU A 125 6.39 -17.52 -8.06
CA GLU A 125 5.60 -16.47 -7.42
C GLU A 125 4.99 -15.53 -8.47
N LEU A 126 5.73 -15.22 -9.55
CA LEU A 126 5.21 -14.47 -10.70
C LEU A 126 4.02 -15.19 -11.36
N LYS A 127 4.14 -16.49 -11.66
CA LYS A 127 3.04 -17.30 -12.24
C LYS A 127 1.82 -17.39 -11.32
N LYS A 128 2.01 -17.46 -10.00
CA LYS A 128 0.90 -17.39 -9.06
C LYS A 128 0.19 -16.03 -9.16
N CYS A 129 0.95 -14.94 -9.29
CA CYS A 129 0.36 -13.61 -9.49
C CYS A 129 -0.43 -13.56 -10.79
N GLU A 130 0.14 -14.01 -11.90
CA GLU A 130 -0.54 -14.05 -13.21
C GLU A 130 -1.83 -14.87 -13.13
N LYS A 131 -1.83 -16.00 -12.43
CA LYS A 131 -3.02 -16.84 -12.25
C LYS A 131 -4.11 -16.11 -11.46
N VAL A 132 -3.79 -15.50 -10.33
CA VAL A 132 -4.77 -14.71 -9.55
C VAL A 132 -5.32 -13.55 -10.37
N ILE A 133 -4.49 -12.88 -11.15
CA ILE A 133 -4.92 -11.80 -12.06
C ILE A 133 -5.89 -12.36 -13.11
N SER A 134 -5.58 -13.52 -13.70
CA SER A 134 -6.45 -14.16 -14.69
C SER A 134 -7.79 -14.65 -14.13
N GLU A 135 -7.84 -15.08 -12.87
CA GLU A 135 -9.08 -15.57 -12.24
C GLU A 135 -10.03 -14.44 -11.81
N VAL A 136 -9.49 -13.25 -11.54
CA VAL A 136 -10.30 -12.08 -11.15
C VAL A 136 -10.82 -11.32 -12.39
N TRP A 137 -10.15 -11.46 -13.55
CA TRP A 137 -10.41 -10.63 -14.74
C TRP A 137 -10.60 -11.40 -16.06
N GLY A 138 -10.57 -12.74 -16.02
CA GLY A 138 -10.86 -13.63 -17.15
C GLY A 138 -12.32 -14.07 -17.22
#